data_AF-A0A0T5YYC0-F1
#
_entry.id   AF-A0A0T5YYC0-F1
#
_cell.length_a   1.000
_cell.length_b   1.000
_cell.length_c   1.000
_cell.angle_alpha   90.00
_cell.angle_beta   90.00
_cell.angle_gamma   90.00
#
_symmetry.space_group_name_H-M   'P 1'
#
loop_
_entity.id
_entity.type
_entity.pdbx_description
1 polymer ?
#
loop_
_entity_poly.entity_id
_entity_poly.type
_entity_poly.pdbx_seq_one_letter_code
_entity_poly.pdbx_strand_id
1 'polypeptide(L)'
;MYWQEESDNDQFVVPDNVLDLSFRIECKALPVDHAWALSEEIQRILPWFAEERLCGLHLIYGADSGNGWERPQGSDDTLYLSRRTRLQLRLPQARIDDAQALNGKTLHIQGMPLTIGSAKAHPLGITTTLYSRYVATDTGNDEGQFLEQSLADLHRLGLRFKKILAGKEARFQGPDGPQSSRSLMVAGLSYEDAVTLQQHGVGSLRHRGFGLFVPHKTV
;
A
#
# COMPACT_ATOMS: atom_id res chain seq x y z
N MET A 1 25.49 -43.13 13.50
CA MET A 1 25.46 -41.89 12.71
C MET A 1 24.01 -41.43 12.70
N TYR A 2 23.69 -40.45 13.54
CA TYR A 2 22.33 -39.97 13.75
C TYR A 2 22.07 -38.88 12.71
N TRP A 3 21.46 -39.25 11.59
CA TRP A 3 20.97 -38.31 10.59
C TRP A 3 19.56 -37.88 11.03
N GLN A 4 19.43 -36.66 11.54
CA GLN A 4 18.15 -35.96 11.50
C GLN A 4 18.11 -35.28 10.14
N GLU A 5 17.32 -35.84 9.22
CA GLU A 5 16.79 -35.04 8.13
C GLU A 5 15.98 -33.91 8.79
N GLU A 6 16.30 -32.66 8.48
CA GLU A 6 15.43 -31.52 8.80
C GLU A 6 14.15 -31.68 7.98
N SER A 7 13.24 -32.52 8.48
CA SER A 7 11.86 -32.55 8.04
C SER A 7 11.12 -31.42 8.74
N ASP A 8 11.30 -30.19 8.23
CA ASP A 8 10.43 -29.06 8.52
C ASP A 8 10.03 -28.42 7.19
N ASN A 9 9.15 -29.10 6.47
CA ASN A 9 8.32 -28.47 5.44
C ASN A 9 7.06 -27.90 6.11
N ASP A 10 7.24 -27.20 7.23
CA ASP A 10 6.18 -26.40 7.86
C ASP A 10 5.89 -25.24 6.90
N GLN A 11 4.90 -25.45 6.03
CA GLN A 11 4.45 -24.47 5.07
C GLN A 11 3.92 -23.27 5.87
N PHE A 12 4.67 -22.17 5.89
CA PHE A 12 4.27 -20.96 6.60
C PHE A 12 2.85 -20.53 6.19
N VAL A 13 1.95 -20.43 7.16
CA VAL A 13 0.56 -19.99 6.97
C VAL A 13 0.46 -18.51 7.33
N VAL A 14 -0.03 -17.70 6.40
CA VAL A 14 -0.27 -16.27 6.65
C VAL A 14 -1.44 -16.14 7.63
N PRO A 15 -1.27 -15.45 8.77
CA PRO A 15 -2.37 -15.13 9.66
C PRO A 15 -3.48 -14.34 8.96
N ASP A 16 -4.73 -14.62 9.30
CA ASP A 16 -5.91 -13.98 8.71
C ASP A 16 -6.36 -12.72 9.48
N ASN A 17 -5.60 -12.29 10.50
CA ASN A 17 -5.90 -11.12 11.33
C ASN A 17 -5.87 -9.79 10.56
N VAL A 18 -5.15 -9.72 9.43
CA VAL A 18 -5.11 -8.57 8.52
C VAL A 18 -5.16 -9.07 7.08
N LEU A 19 -6.05 -8.50 6.28
CA LEU A 19 -6.30 -8.90 4.90
C LEU A 19 -6.32 -7.70 3.96
N ASP A 20 -6.08 -7.95 2.68
CA ASP A 20 -6.33 -6.98 1.62
C ASP A 20 -7.72 -7.21 1.02
N LEU A 21 -8.61 -6.24 1.18
CA LEU A 21 -9.96 -6.23 0.63
C LEU A 21 -9.96 -5.52 -0.74
N SER A 22 -10.21 -6.29 -1.81
CA SER A 22 -10.13 -5.84 -3.20
C SER A 22 -11.51 -5.64 -3.80
N PHE A 23 -11.87 -4.39 -4.09
CA PHE A 23 -13.14 -4.00 -4.69
C PHE A 23 -13.02 -3.90 -6.21
N ARG A 24 -14.03 -4.42 -6.91
CA ARG A 24 -14.26 -4.03 -8.31
C ARG A 24 -14.55 -2.53 -8.35
N ILE A 25 -14.07 -1.86 -9.39
CA ILE A 25 -14.39 -0.46 -9.63
C ILE A 25 -14.82 -0.26 -11.08
N GLU A 26 -15.75 0.67 -11.27
CA GLU A 26 -16.07 1.28 -12.55
C GLU A 26 -15.60 2.73 -12.50
N CYS A 27 -14.49 2.99 -13.20
CA CYS A 27 -13.85 4.29 -13.24
C CYS A 27 -13.05 4.39 -14.53
N LYS A 28 -13.27 5.44 -15.31
CA LYS A 28 -12.55 5.65 -16.58
C LYS A 28 -11.16 6.20 -16.34
N ALA A 29 -11.07 7.17 -15.43
CA ALA A 29 -9.83 7.86 -15.12
C ALA A 29 -9.90 8.51 -13.73
N LEU A 30 -8.73 8.78 -13.19
CA LEU A 30 -8.51 9.53 -11.95
C LEU A 30 -7.38 10.55 -12.16
N PRO A 31 -7.26 11.59 -11.33
CA PRO A 31 -6.02 12.36 -11.25
C PRO A 31 -4.84 11.45 -10.89
N VAL A 32 -3.64 11.75 -11.38
CA VAL A 32 -2.42 11.06 -10.92
C VAL A 32 -2.24 11.26 -9.41
N ASP A 33 -2.43 12.49 -8.94
CA ASP A 33 -2.43 12.84 -7.52
C ASP A 33 -3.84 12.79 -6.93
N HIS A 34 -4.29 11.58 -6.59
CA HIS A 34 -5.60 11.35 -5.98
C HIS A 34 -5.53 10.91 -4.52
N ALA A 35 -4.35 10.93 -3.88
CA ALA A 35 -4.15 10.30 -2.58
C ALA A 35 -5.03 10.90 -1.49
N TRP A 36 -5.10 12.24 -1.41
CA TRP A 36 -5.95 12.93 -0.44
C TRP A 36 -7.43 12.77 -0.75
N ALA A 37 -7.84 13.12 -1.97
CA ALA A 37 -9.24 13.08 -2.38
C ALA A 37 -9.86 11.67 -2.27
N LEU A 38 -9.11 10.63 -2.66
CA LEU A 38 -9.58 9.24 -2.52
C LEU A 38 -9.72 8.84 -1.05
N SER A 39 -8.73 9.15 -0.22
CA SER A 39 -8.77 8.83 1.20
C SER A 39 -9.92 9.53 1.92
N GLU A 40 -10.19 10.80 1.59
CA GLU A 40 -11.28 11.57 2.18
C GLU A 40 -12.64 10.99 1.83
N GLU A 41 -12.88 10.64 0.56
CA GLU A 41 -14.14 10.03 0.14
C GLU A 41 -14.36 8.65 0.79
N ILE A 42 -13.30 7.87 1.00
CA ILE A 42 -13.38 6.62 1.76
C ILE A 42 -13.74 6.91 3.22
N GLN A 43 -13.07 7.88 3.86
CA GLN A 43 -13.32 8.24 5.26
C GLN A 43 -14.72 8.81 5.49
N ARG A 44 -15.33 9.48 4.50
CA ARG A 44 -16.74 9.90 4.60
C ARG A 44 -17.69 8.72 4.77
N ILE A 45 -17.39 7.58 4.15
CA ILE A 45 -18.21 6.37 4.22
C ILE A 45 -17.79 5.47 5.38
N LEU A 46 -16.48 5.42 5.67
CA LEU A 46 -15.86 4.65 6.74
C LEU A 46 -15.13 5.61 7.70
N PRO A 47 -15.82 6.35 8.58
CA PRO A 47 -15.20 7.37 9.45
C PRO A 47 -14.05 6.84 10.30
N TRP A 48 -14.13 5.57 10.63
CA TRP A 48 -13.17 4.86 11.47
C TRP A 48 -11.86 4.48 10.75
N PHE A 49 -11.77 4.64 9.42
CA PHE A 49 -10.68 4.12 8.60
C PHE A 49 -9.31 4.75 8.92
N ALA A 50 -9.27 6.04 9.25
CA ALA A 50 -8.04 6.72 9.60
C ALA A 50 -7.58 6.47 11.05
N GLU A 51 -8.52 6.10 11.93
CA GLU A 51 -8.25 5.82 13.35
C GLU A 51 -7.76 4.38 13.57
N GLU A 52 -8.14 3.47 12.68
CA GLU A 52 -7.74 2.07 12.76
C GLU A 52 -6.28 1.87 12.33
N ARG A 53 -5.40 1.54 13.28
CA ARG A 53 -3.96 1.52 13.08
C ARG A 53 -3.52 0.58 11.97
N LEU A 54 -4.18 -0.55 11.80
CA LEU A 54 -3.83 -1.57 10.80
C LEU A 54 -4.42 -1.28 9.41
N CYS A 55 -5.21 -0.22 9.27
CA CYS A 55 -5.81 0.16 8.00
C CYS A 55 -4.85 0.87 7.04
N GLY A 56 -5.00 0.57 5.76
CA GLY A 56 -4.20 1.15 4.69
C GLY A 56 -4.97 1.25 3.39
N LEU A 57 -4.76 2.35 2.66
CA LEU A 57 -5.30 2.55 1.32
C LEU A 57 -4.22 2.22 0.27
N HIS A 58 -4.40 1.19 -0.55
CA HIS A 58 -3.53 1.05 -1.72
C HIS A 58 -3.98 2.03 -2.80
N LEU A 59 -3.12 3.00 -3.12
CA LEU A 59 -3.38 3.96 -4.20
C LEU A 59 -3.51 3.26 -5.55
N ILE A 60 -4.32 3.84 -6.42
CA ILE A 60 -4.75 3.20 -7.67
C ILE A 60 -3.77 3.57 -8.77
N TYR A 61 -3.06 2.58 -9.29
CA TYR A 61 -2.12 2.77 -10.41
C TYR A 61 -2.42 1.84 -11.59
N GLY A 62 -2.16 2.35 -12.80
CA GLY A 62 -2.14 1.54 -14.02
C GLY A 62 -0.83 0.77 -14.18
N ALA A 63 -0.50 0.33 -15.40
CA ALA A 63 0.88 -0.07 -15.71
C ALA A 63 1.84 1.14 -15.49
N ASP A 64 3.13 0.91 -15.23
CA ASP A 64 4.11 2.02 -15.21
C ASP A 64 4.43 2.46 -16.66
N SER A 65 4.58 1.48 -17.56
CA SER A 65 4.66 1.66 -19.02
C SER A 65 4.31 0.36 -19.74
N GLY A 66 4.08 0.41 -21.06
CA GLY A 66 3.88 -0.77 -21.91
C GLY A 66 3.20 -0.45 -23.24
N ASN A 67 3.58 -1.16 -24.31
CA ASN A 67 3.00 -0.98 -25.67
C ASN A 67 3.00 0.47 -26.18
N GLY A 68 4.08 1.22 -25.92
CA GLY A 68 4.20 2.63 -26.31
C GLY A 68 3.42 3.61 -25.43
N TRP A 69 2.79 3.13 -24.35
CA TRP A 69 2.15 3.97 -23.34
C TRP A 69 3.09 4.15 -22.13
N GLU A 70 3.21 5.38 -21.66
CA GLU A 70 3.90 5.72 -20.41
C GLU A 70 2.90 6.34 -19.45
N ARG A 71 3.03 6.02 -18.17
CA ARG A 71 2.16 6.61 -17.16
C ARG A 71 2.44 8.11 -17.03
N PRO A 72 1.40 8.96 -17.09
CA PRO A 72 1.56 10.37 -16.76
C PRO A 72 2.10 10.56 -15.34
N GLN A 73 2.91 11.59 -15.14
CA GLN A 73 3.60 11.85 -13.86
C GLN A 73 3.28 13.22 -13.26
N GLY A 74 2.72 14.15 -14.03
CA GLY A 74 2.27 15.43 -13.51
C GLY A 74 1.10 15.24 -12.55
N SER A 75 1.05 16.01 -11.46
CA SER A 75 -0.04 15.95 -10.48
C SER A 75 -1.41 16.19 -11.11
N ASP A 76 -1.45 17.10 -12.08
CA ASP A 76 -2.67 17.51 -12.80
C ASP A 76 -2.97 16.59 -14.00
N ASP A 77 -2.10 15.61 -14.27
CA ASP A 77 -2.33 14.65 -15.34
C ASP A 77 -3.44 13.68 -14.97
N THR A 78 -4.08 13.15 -16.02
CA THR A 78 -5.16 12.17 -15.90
C THR A 78 -4.62 10.76 -16.09
N LEU A 79 -4.80 9.91 -15.08
CA LEU A 79 -4.52 8.48 -15.10
C LEU A 79 -5.74 7.70 -15.63
N TYR A 80 -5.63 7.15 -16.83
CA TYR A 80 -6.65 6.26 -17.40
C TYR A 80 -6.55 4.84 -16.83
N LEU A 81 -7.70 4.28 -16.43
CA LEU A 81 -7.76 2.99 -15.75
C LEU A 81 -8.27 1.89 -16.67
N SER A 82 -7.71 0.69 -16.47
CA SER A 82 -8.18 -0.52 -17.11
C SER A 82 -9.32 -1.16 -16.33
N ARG A 83 -10.17 -1.97 -16.98
CA ARG A 83 -11.26 -2.71 -16.30
C ARG A 83 -10.77 -3.73 -15.25
N ARG A 84 -9.49 -4.08 -15.27
CA ARG A 84 -8.85 -4.97 -14.28
C ARG A 84 -8.37 -4.23 -13.02
N THR A 85 -8.33 -2.91 -13.05
CA THR A 85 -7.96 -2.10 -11.89
C THR A 85 -8.95 -2.31 -10.75
N ARG A 86 -8.46 -2.29 -9.52
CA ARG A 86 -9.23 -2.50 -8.29
C ARG A 86 -8.90 -1.39 -7.30
N LEU A 87 -9.85 -1.06 -6.44
CA LEU A 87 -9.59 -0.34 -5.20
C LEU A 87 -9.22 -1.39 -4.15
N GLN A 88 -8.12 -1.23 -3.44
CA GLN A 88 -7.69 -2.18 -2.42
C GLN A 88 -7.48 -1.48 -1.08
N LEU A 89 -8.06 -2.04 -0.01
CA LEU A 89 -7.85 -1.59 1.36
C LEU A 89 -7.21 -2.72 2.17
N ARG A 90 -6.13 -2.43 2.90
CA ARG A 90 -5.60 -3.31 3.93
C ARG A 90 -6.37 -3.07 5.21
N LEU A 91 -6.94 -4.11 5.82
CA LEU A 91 -7.85 -3.98 6.96
C LEU A 91 -7.61 -5.11 7.97
N PRO A 92 -7.79 -4.88 9.28
CA PRO A 92 -7.91 -5.97 10.24
C PRO A 92 -9.18 -6.78 9.94
N GLN A 93 -9.15 -8.09 10.21
CA GLN A 93 -10.27 -9.01 9.96
C GLN A 93 -11.59 -8.50 10.52
N ALA A 94 -11.56 -7.94 11.73
CA ALA A 94 -12.74 -7.40 12.42
C ALA A 94 -13.44 -6.25 11.68
N ARG A 95 -12.80 -5.63 10.68
CA ARG A 95 -13.34 -4.48 9.91
C ARG A 95 -13.71 -4.82 8.47
N ILE A 96 -13.57 -6.09 8.08
CA ILE A 96 -13.90 -6.53 6.72
C ILE A 96 -15.39 -6.35 6.42
N ASP A 97 -16.26 -6.67 7.38
CA ASP A 97 -17.72 -6.53 7.21
C ASP A 97 -18.13 -5.06 7.19
N ASP A 98 -17.58 -4.23 8.07
CA ASP A 98 -17.83 -2.78 8.09
C ASP A 98 -17.44 -2.13 6.75
N ALA A 99 -16.32 -2.55 6.15
CA ALA A 99 -15.85 -2.03 4.88
C ALA A 99 -16.76 -2.39 3.69
N GLN A 100 -17.67 -3.37 3.83
CA GLN A 100 -18.66 -3.68 2.80
C GLN A 100 -19.64 -2.51 2.57
N ALA A 101 -19.71 -1.53 3.48
CA ALA A 101 -20.48 -0.30 3.29
C ALA A 101 -20.05 0.52 2.06
N LEU A 102 -18.86 0.28 1.51
CA LEU A 102 -18.39 0.86 0.25
C LEU A 102 -19.08 0.26 -0.99
N ASN A 103 -19.62 -0.96 -0.92
CA ASN A 103 -20.23 -1.62 -2.08
C ASN A 103 -21.40 -0.81 -2.63
N GLY A 104 -21.41 -0.57 -3.93
CA GLY A 104 -22.45 0.19 -4.63
C GLY A 104 -22.34 1.71 -4.45
N LYS A 105 -21.35 2.22 -3.72
CA LYS A 105 -21.14 3.66 -3.56
C LYS A 105 -20.38 4.23 -4.75
N THR A 106 -20.63 5.50 -5.05
CA THR A 106 -19.86 6.28 -6.02
C THR A 106 -19.11 7.38 -5.29
N LEU A 107 -17.77 7.32 -5.35
CA LEU A 107 -16.88 8.34 -4.84
C LEU A 107 -16.67 9.41 -5.92
N HIS A 108 -16.51 10.68 -5.53
CA HIS A 108 -16.24 11.77 -6.46
C HIS A 108 -14.84 12.33 -6.24
N ILE A 109 -13.85 11.77 -6.93
CA ILE A 109 -12.44 12.11 -6.76
C ILE A 109 -12.11 13.31 -7.65
N GLN A 110 -12.04 14.50 -7.06
CA GLN A 110 -11.82 15.75 -7.80
C GLN A 110 -12.77 15.91 -9.01
N GLY A 111 -14.04 15.57 -8.80
CA GLY A 111 -15.09 15.61 -9.84
C GLY A 111 -15.16 14.39 -10.77
N MET A 112 -14.22 13.44 -10.68
CA MET A 112 -14.27 12.18 -11.44
C MET A 112 -15.00 11.08 -10.66
N PRO A 113 -16.06 10.47 -11.23
CA PRO A 113 -16.80 9.42 -10.53
C PRO A 113 -16.03 8.09 -10.54
N LEU A 114 -16.03 7.42 -9.38
CA LEU A 114 -15.55 6.04 -9.19
C LEU A 114 -16.65 5.25 -8.47
N THR A 115 -17.31 4.34 -9.18
CA THR A 115 -18.32 3.45 -8.60
C THR A 115 -17.66 2.17 -8.10
N ILE A 116 -17.92 1.82 -6.84
CA ILE A 116 -17.39 0.65 -6.15
C ILE A 116 -18.37 -0.51 -6.30
N GLY A 117 -17.88 -1.65 -6.76
CA GLY A 117 -18.61 -2.91 -6.86
C GLY A 117 -18.21 -3.90 -5.78
N SER A 118 -18.53 -5.18 -5.99
CA SER A 118 -18.26 -6.25 -5.03
C SER A 118 -16.80 -6.34 -4.60
N ALA A 119 -16.58 -6.67 -3.33
CA ALA A 119 -15.28 -6.90 -2.73
C ALA A 119 -14.90 -8.40 -2.66
N LYS A 120 -13.59 -8.68 -2.61
CA LYS A 120 -13.04 -9.98 -2.24
C LYS A 120 -11.86 -9.79 -1.29
N ALA A 121 -11.85 -10.53 -0.18
CA ALA A 121 -10.74 -10.53 0.77
C ALA A 121 -9.63 -11.49 0.32
N HIS A 122 -8.38 -11.09 0.58
CA HIS A 122 -7.18 -11.84 0.24
C HIS A 122 -6.20 -11.84 1.41
N PRO A 123 -5.58 -12.98 1.75
CA PRO A 123 -4.43 -13.01 2.64
C PRO A 123 -3.30 -12.13 2.11
N LEU A 124 -2.44 -11.66 3.02
CA LEU A 124 -1.21 -10.97 2.67
C LEU A 124 -0.25 -11.90 1.91
N GLY A 125 0.69 -11.31 1.17
CA GLY A 125 1.56 -12.09 0.28
C GLY A 125 2.69 -12.80 1.03
N ILE A 126 2.95 -14.06 0.68
CA ILE A 126 4.14 -14.79 1.14
C ILE A 126 5.32 -14.42 0.24
N THR A 127 6.30 -13.69 0.79
CA THR A 127 7.50 -13.24 0.09
C THR A 127 8.60 -12.92 1.09
N THR A 128 9.85 -12.86 0.64
CA THR A 128 10.99 -12.37 1.43
C THR A 128 11.44 -10.97 1.01
N THR A 129 10.77 -10.39 0.01
CA THR A 129 11.10 -9.08 -0.57
C THR A 129 9.83 -8.26 -0.74
N LEU A 130 9.85 -7.08 -0.16
CA LEU A 130 8.73 -6.14 -0.12
C LEU A 130 9.14 -4.79 -0.69
N TYR A 131 8.14 -4.10 -1.23
CA TYR A 131 8.30 -2.77 -1.79
C TYR A 131 7.14 -1.89 -1.33
N SER A 132 7.47 -0.72 -0.81
CA SER A 132 6.54 0.40 -0.63
C SER A 132 6.82 1.43 -1.71
N ARG A 133 5.78 1.81 -2.46
CA ARG A 133 5.90 2.83 -3.51
C ARG A 133 6.10 4.23 -2.92
N TYR A 134 5.50 4.48 -1.75
CA TYR A 134 5.59 5.77 -1.07
C TYR A 134 5.71 5.54 0.42
N VAL A 135 6.80 5.99 1.03
CA VAL A 135 6.94 6.19 2.46
C VAL A 135 7.02 7.69 2.66
N ALA A 136 6.14 8.25 3.49
CA ALA A 136 6.12 9.68 3.77
C ALA A 136 7.45 10.11 4.40
N THR A 137 7.98 11.24 3.95
CA THR A 137 9.20 11.86 4.49
C THR A 137 9.00 13.36 4.58
N ASP A 138 9.71 14.01 5.50
CA ASP A 138 9.69 15.46 5.60
C ASP A 138 10.30 16.10 4.36
N THR A 139 9.75 17.25 3.98
CA THR A 139 10.21 18.01 2.82
C THR A 139 11.63 18.53 3.09
N GLY A 140 12.56 18.17 2.21
CA GLY A 140 13.97 18.55 2.34
C GLY A 140 14.86 17.47 2.94
N ASN A 141 14.30 16.36 3.44
CA ASN A 141 15.12 15.22 3.88
C ASN A 141 15.88 14.63 2.71
N ASP A 142 17.17 14.37 2.93
CA ASP A 142 17.99 13.65 1.97
C ASP A 142 17.79 12.12 2.07
N GLU A 143 18.48 11.39 1.20
CA GLU A 143 18.42 9.93 1.17
C GLU A 143 18.87 9.27 2.47
N GLY A 144 19.94 9.80 3.08
CA GLY A 144 20.53 9.24 4.29
C GLY A 144 19.58 9.36 5.46
N GLN A 145 19.00 10.56 5.64
CA GLN A 145 18.00 10.84 6.68
C GLN A 145 16.74 9.97 6.50
N PHE A 146 16.27 9.82 5.26
CA PHE A 146 15.16 8.93 4.95
C PHE A 146 15.44 7.46 5.32
N LEU A 147 16.64 6.96 4.97
CA LEU A 147 17.06 5.61 5.29
C LEU A 147 17.20 5.39 6.80
N GLU A 148 17.76 6.35 7.52
CA GLU A 148 17.90 6.29 8.98
C GLU A 148 16.53 6.19 9.68
N GLN A 149 15.58 7.05 9.29
CA GLN A 149 14.21 6.99 9.82
C GLN A 149 13.52 5.66 9.47
N SER A 150 13.67 5.19 8.23
CA SER A 150 13.12 3.92 7.78
C SER A 150 13.69 2.73 8.56
N LEU A 151 15.01 2.73 8.82
CA LEU A 151 15.68 1.72 9.65
C LEU A 151 15.16 1.74 11.08
N ALA A 152 15.00 2.92 11.67
CA ALA A 152 14.45 3.07 13.02
C ALA A 152 13.03 2.48 13.11
N ASP A 153 12.18 2.70 12.10
CA ASP A 153 10.83 2.12 12.04
C ASP A 153 10.86 0.59 11.90
N LEU A 154 11.69 0.05 11.00
CA LEU A 154 11.85 -1.40 10.81
C LEU A 154 12.37 -2.09 12.08
N HIS A 155 13.35 -1.50 12.77
CA HIS A 155 13.87 -2.01 14.03
C HIS A 155 12.85 -1.92 15.17
N ARG A 156 12.02 -0.87 15.21
CA ARG A 156 10.93 -0.74 16.19
C ARG A 156 9.89 -1.85 16.05
N LEU A 157 9.69 -2.36 14.84
CA LEU A 157 8.87 -3.53 14.55
C LEU A 157 9.58 -4.87 14.85
N GLY A 158 10.85 -4.85 15.25
CA GLY A 158 11.63 -6.05 15.56
C GLY A 158 12.05 -6.87 14.34
N LEU A 159 12.02 -6.27 13.13
CA LEU A 159 12.21 -7.00 11.89
C LEU A 159 13.68 -7.33 11.61
N ARG A 160 13.93 -8.52 11.07
CA ARG A 160 15.23 -8.95 10.57
C ARG A 160 15.24 -8.96 9.05
N PHE A 161 16.18 -8.24 8.44
CA PHE A 161 16.32 -8.13 6.99
C PHE A 161 17.80 -8.06 6.58
N LYS A 162 18.08 -8.35 5.31
CA LYS A 162 19.45 -8.32 4.76
C LYS A 162 19.78 -7.02 4.06
N LYS A 163 18.78 -6.40 3.42
CA LYS A 163 19.00 -5.21 2.59
C LYS A 163 17.78 -4.30 2.62
N ILE A 164 18.06 -2.99 2.64
CA ILE A 164 17.10 -1.96 2.28
C ILE A 164 17.64 -1.13 1.13
N LEU A 165 16.73 -0.58 0.31
CA LEU A 165 17.09 0.30 -0.80
C LEU A 165 16.06 1.41 -0.92
N ALA A 166 16.50 2.66 -0.73
CA ALA A 166 15.71 3.83 -1.06
C ALA A 166 15.66 4.00 -2.59
N GLY A 167 14.51 4.39 -3.10
CA GLY A 167 14.28 4.55 -4.53
C GLY A 167 13.80 5.95 -4.89
N LYS A 168 12.89 6.00 -5.87
CA LYS A 168 12.35 7.24 -6.44
C LYS A 168 11.64 8.10 -5.39
N GLU A 169 11.84 9.40 -5.49
CA GLU A 169 11.05 10.42 -4.78
C GLU A 169 9.75 10.70 -5.52
N ALA A 170 8.72 11.09 -4.76
CA ALA A 170 7.48 11.63 -5.28
C ALA A 170 6.92 12.69 -4.34
N ARG A 171 6.18 13.64 -4.88
CA ARG A 171 5.49 14.68 -4.11
C ARG A 171 4.01 14.62 -4.42
N PHE A 172 3.22 14.86 -3.39
CA PHE A 172 1.76 14.90 -3.49
C PHE A 172 1.24 16.20 -2.87
N GLN A 173 0.16 16.72 -3.40
CA GLN A 173 -0.52 17.90 -2.89
C GLN A 173 -1.40 17.51 -1.70
N GLY A 174 -1.14 18.12 -0.54
CA GLY A 174 -1.96 18.00 0.65
C GLY A 174 -2.54 19.35 1.08
N PRO A 175 -3.54 19.36 1.97
CA PRO A 175 -4.16 20.58 2.48
C PRO A 175 -3.19 21.44 3.31
N ASP A 176 -2.21 20.79 3.96
CA ASP A 176 -1.17 21.46 4.77
C ASP A 176 0.10 21.77 3.96
N GLY A 177 0.04 21.59 2.64
CA GLY A 177 1.15 21.74 1.71
C GLY A 177 1.64 20.42 1.11
N PRO A 178 2.71 20.46 0.30
CA PRO A 178 3.22 19.27 -0.37
C PRO A 178 3.77 18.22 0.61
N GLN A 179 3.31 16.97 0.46
CA GLN A 179 3.87 15.82 1.15
C GLN A 179 4.94 15.17 0.27
N SER A 180 6.18 15.14 0.77
CA SER A 180 7.27 14.41 0.14
C SER A 180 7.19 12.92 0.50
N SER A 181 7.63 12.06 -0.41
CA SER A 181 7.70 10.63 -0.18
C SER A 181 8.83 10.00 -0.98
N ARG A 182 9.25 8.82 -0.54
CA ARG A 182 10.23 8.03 -1.26
C ARG A 182 9.85 6.56 -1.24
N SER A 183 10.11 5.86 -2.34
CA SER A 183 9.95 4.41 -2.37
C SER A 183 11.03 3.69 -1.56
N LEU A 184 10.67 2.53 -1.00
CA LEU A 184 11.55 1.73 -0.16
C LEU A 184 11.37 0.24 -0.48
N MET A 185 12.48 -0.44 -0.76
CA MET A 185 12.54 -1.89 -0.86
C MET A 185 13.19 -2.48 0.39
N VAL A 186 12.64 -3.56 0.92
CA VAL A 186 13.22 -4.35 2.02
C VAL A 186 13.32 -5.80 1.56
N ALA A 187 14.50 -6.41 1.66
CA ALA A 187 14.78 -7.75 1.15
C ALA A 187 15.51 -8.63 2.16
N GLY A 188 15.32 -9.94 2.00
CA GLY A 188 15.91 -10.95 2.88
C GLY A 188 15.20 -11.04 4.24
N LEU A 189 13.89 -10.80 4.26
CA LEU A 189 13.02 -11.01 5.42
C LEU A 189 12.68 -12.50 5.56
N SER A 190 12.40 -12.95 6.77
CA SER A 190 11.63 -14.18 6.98
C SER A 190 10.18 -13.99 6.51
N TYR A 191 9.42 -15.06 6.28
CA TYR A 191 8.01 -14.93 5.92
C TYR A 191 7.19 -14.24 7.02
N GLU A 192 7.50 -14.52 8.29
CA GLU A 192 6.90 -13.86 9.44
C GLU A 192 7.20 -12.35 9.45
N ASP A 193 8.47 -11.96 9.32
CA ASP A 193 8.89 -10.55 9.29
C ASP A 193 8.27 -9.81 8.09
N ALA A 194 8.14 -10.48 6.94
CA ALA A 194 7.49 -9.91 5.76
C ALA A 194 5.97 -9.73 5.96
N VAL A 195 5.28 -10.66 6.63
CA VAL A 195 3.87 -10.46 6.97
C VAL A 195 3.74 -9.31 7.98
N THR A 196 4.55 -9.26 9.03
CA THR A 196 4.55 -8.16 10.01
C THR A 196 4.77 -6.81 9.34
N LEU A 197 5.72 -6.70 8.41
CA LEU A 197 5.94 -5.46 7.65
C LEU A 197 4.75 -5.08 6.77
N GLN A 198 4.08 -6.06 6.14
CA GLN A 198 2.86 -5.79 5.39
C GLN A 198 1.73 -5.28 6.32
N GLN A 199 1.54 -5.90 7.49
CA GLN A 199 0.50 -5.51 8.44
C GLN A 199 0.68 -4.08 8.96
N HIS A 200 1.90 -3.75 9.37
CA HIS A 200 2.17 -2.51 10.09
C HIS A 200 2.66 -1.36 9.21
N GLY A 201 3.34 -1.65 8.11
CA GLY A 201 3.99 -0.62 7.30
C GLY A 201 5.11 0.12 8.02
N VAL A 202 5.57 1.23 7.44
CA VAL A 202 6.51 2.18 8.07
C VAL A 202 6.08 3.61 7.79
N GLY A 203 6.52 4.57 8.61
CA GLY A 203 6.09 5.95 8.50
C GLY A 203 4.61 6.18 8.82
N SER A 204 4.11 7.34 8.39
CA SER A 204 2.76 7.83 8.66
C SER A 204 1.85 7.74 7.42
N LEU A 205 0.60 8.19 7.55
CA LEU A 205 -0.35 8.38 6.43
C LEU A 205 -0.74 7.09 5.67
N ARG A 206 -0.79 5.94 6.35
CA ARG A 206 -1.25 4.66 5.76
C ARG A 206 -2.67 4.72 5.18
N HIS A 207 -3.57 5.44 5.85
CA HIS A 207 -4.93 5.68 5.35
C HIS A 207 -4.97 6.52 4.04
N ARG A 208 -3.86 7.18 3.67
CA ARG A 208 -3.68 7.91 2.39
C ARG A 208 -2.75 7.18 1.42
N GLY A 209 -2.31 5.98 1.77
CA GLY A 209 -1.52 5.09 0.92
C GLY A 209 -0.01 5.26 0.96
N PHE A 210 0.48 5.84 2.04
CA PHE A 210 1.90 5.87 2.37
C PHE A 210 2.25 4.73 3.32
N GLY A 211 3.51 4.27 3.30
CA GLY A 211 3.98 3.25 4.23
C GLY A 211 3.49 1.83 3.98
N LEU A 212 2.76 1.57 2.89
CA LEU A 212 2.20 0.25 2.59
C LEU A 212 3.15 -0.59 1.75
N PHE A 213 3.50 -1.76 2.28
CA PHE A 213 4.34 -2.73 1.58
C PHE A 213 3.51 -3.77 0.86
N VAL A 214 3.94 -4.07 -0.37
CA VAL A 214 3.41 -5.15 -1.19
C VAL A 214 4.55 -6.06 -1.66
N PRO A 215 4.27 -7.33 -1.99
CA PRO A 215 5.27 -8.21 -2.59
C PRO A 215 5.90 -7.58 -3.83
N HIS A 216 7.23 -7.49 -3.81
CA HIS A 216 7.97 -7.01 -4.98
C HIS A 216 7.83 -8.05 -6.09
N LYS A 217 7.18 -7.68 -7.21
CA LYS A 217 7.22 -8.49 -8.42
C LYS A 217 8.48 -8.13 -9.19
N THR A 218 9.41 -9.07 -9.28
CA THR A 218 10.51 -8.95 -10.24
C THR A 218 9.86 -8.93 -11.63
N VAL A 219 10.02 -7.81 -12.35
CA VAL A 219 9.60 -7.68 -13.75
C VAL A 219 10.54 -8.50 -14.61
#